data_AF-A0A0L0GTY6-F1
#
_entry.id   AF-A0A0L0GTY6-F1
#
_cell.length_a   1.000
_cell.length_b   1.000
_cell.length_c   1.000
_cell.angle_alpha   90.00
_cell.angle_beta   90.00
_cell.angle_gamma   90.00
#
_symmetry.space_group_name_H-M   'P 1'
#
loop_
_entity.id
_entity.type
_entity.pdbx_description
1 polymer ?
#
loop_
_entity_poly.entity_id
_entity_poly.type
_entity_poly.pdbx_seq_one_letter_code
_entity_poly.pdbx_strand_id
1 'polypeptide(L)'
;MNKERYLAKIKKLLNLHRKATNQNEAAAALRQAQNLMREHNVTELDVEFTNISEASSKGAPNQSQTPPKYLVYLVEVIKRAFGVGAYFDWREGKNIYSSSRRVITFYGPDVRPQIAAYAFDVLARQMTAARKEFIAGMHRNTKTA
;
A
#
# COMPACT_ATOMS: atom_id res chain seq x y z
N MET A 1 2.71 27.73 4.97
CA MET A 1 2.91 26.41 5.61
C MET A 1 2.46 25.33 4.62
N ASN A 2 3.24 24.26 4.39
CA ASN A 2 2.88 23.18 3.44
C ASN A 2 1.74 22.31 4.00
N LYS A 3 0.87 21.77 3.14
CA LYS A 3 -0.26 20.90 3.47
C LYS A 3 0.08 19.77 4.44
N GLU A 4 1.14 19.03 4.13
CA GLU A 4 1.61 17.93 4.98
C GLU A 4 2.01 18.39 6.39
N ARG A 5 2.62 19.59 6.50
CA ARG A 5 3.09 20.12 7.78
C ARG A 5 1.94 20.47 8.72
N TYR A 6 0.88 21.11 8.22
CA TYR A 6 -0.25 21.44 9.09
C TYR A 6 -1.07 20.19 9.44
N LEU A 7 -1.26 19.25 8.51
CA LEU A 7 -1.95 17.98 8.79
C LEU A 7 -1.20 17.17 9.86
N ALA A 8 0.13 17.09 9.77
CA ALA A 8 0.96 16.45 10.79
C ALA A 8 0.85 17.13 12.15
N LYS A 9 0.77 18.48 12.18
CA LYS A 9 0.57 19.25 13.42
C LYS A 9 -0.80 19.00 14.03
N ILE A 10 -1.86 19.01 13.24
CA ILE A 10 -3.23 18.71 13.68
C ILE A 10 -3.29 17.29 14.25
N LYS A 11 -2.73 16.30 13.53
CA LYS A 11 -2.62 14.91 14.00
C LYS A 11 -1.91 14.80 15.35
N LYS A 12 -0.80 15.51 15.53
CA LYS A 12 -0.05 15.51 16.80
C LYS A 12 -0.90 16.06 17.95
N LEU A 13 -1.67 17.12 17.72
CA LEU A 13 -2.54 17.73 18.73
C LEU A 13 -3.73 16.81 19.09
N LEU A 14 -4.36 16.17 18.11
CA LEU A 14 -5.42 15.18 18.36
C LEU A 14 -4.90 13.98 19.16
N ASN A 15 -3.70 13.48 18.81
CA ASN A 15 -3.05 12.40 19.56
C ASN A 15 -2.70 12.81 20.99
N LEU A 16 -2.25 14.05 21.19
CA LEU A 16 -1.98 14.60 22.52
C LEU A 16 -3.26 14.67 23.35
N HIS A 17 -4.35 15.20 22.77
CA HIS A 17 -5.66 15.23 23.41
C HIS A 17 -6.12 13.84 23.87
N ARG A 18 -6.00 12.82 23.01
CA ARG A 18 -6.42 11.43 23.30
C ARG A 18 -5.58 10.75 24.39
N LYS A 19 -4.32 11.17 24.59
CA LYS A 19 -3.37 10.55 25.53
C LYS A 19 -3.18 11.32 26.83
N ALA A 20 -3.56 12.60 26.88
CA ALA A 20 -3.30 13.46 28.02
C ALA A 20 -4.10 13.01 29.25
N THR A 21 -3.42 12.90 30.39
CA THR A 21 -4.03 12.61 31.69
C THR A 21 -4.61 13.88 32.33
N ASN A 22 -4.07 15.05 31.98
CA ASN A 22 -4.54 16.35 32.45
C ASN A 22 -5.64 16.91 31.55
N GLN A 23 -6.83 17.15 32.10
CA GLN A 23 -7.99 17.69 31.38
C GLN A 23 -7.71 19.06 30.74
N ASN A 24 -6.93 19.92 31.39
CA ASN A 24 -6.62 21.25 30.88
C ASN A 24 -5.75 21.19 29.62
N GLU A 25 -4.73 20.33 29.62
CA GLU A 25 -3.87 20.10 28.46
C GLU A 25 -4.64 19.43 27.32
N ALA A 26 -5.50 18.45 27.65
CA ALA A 26 -6.35 17.80 26.67
C ALA A 26 -7.29 18.80 25.98
N ALA A 27 -7.92 19.70 26.74
CA ALA A 27 -8.83 20.72 26.21
C ALA A 27 -8.08 21.78 25.37
N ALA A 28 -6.90 22.21 25.81
CA ALA A 28 -6.08 23.15 25.07
C ALA A 28 -5.61 22.56 23.72
N ALA A 29 -5.15 21.30 23.73
CA ALA A 29 -4.74 20.59 22.52
C ALA A 29 -5.91 20.44 21.52
N LEU A 30 -7.10 20.07 22.00
CA LEU A 30 -8.29 19.94 21.16
C LEU A 30 -8.70 21.29 20.54
N ARG A 31 -8.74 22.37 21.34
CA ARG A 31 -9.04 23.73 20.82
C ARG A 31 -8.05 24.15 19.74
N GLN A 32 -6.76 23.88 19.96
CA GLN A 32 -5.73 24.22 18.98
C GLN A 32 -5.86 23.41 17.69
N ALA A 33 -6.18 22.11 17.80
CA ALA A 33 -6.45 21.26 16.64
C ALA A 33 -7.66 21.79 15.83
N GLN A 34 -8.78 22.09 16.50
CA GLN A 34 -9.99 22.62 15.88
C GLN A 34 -9.78 23.99 15.21
N ASN A 35 -8.96 24.86 15.82
CA ASN A 35 -8.59 26.15 15.22
C ASN A 35 -7.83 25.95 13.91
N LEU A 36 -6.81 25.08 13.90
CA LEU A 36 -6.05 24.77 12.69
C LEU A 36 -6.88 24.08 11.61
N MET A 37 -7.83 23.22 12.01
CA MET A 37 -8.78 22.59 11.11
C MET A 37 -9.67 23.62 10.40
N ARG A 38 -10.21 24.59 11.16
CA ARG A 38 -11.00 25.70 10.61
C ARG A 38 -10.18 26.61 9.70
N GLU A 39 -8.96 26.96 10.11
CA GLU A 39 -8.07 27.83 9.34
C GLU A 39 -7.72 27.24 7.96
N HIS A 40 -7.54 25.92 7.90
CA HIS A 40 -7.15 25.22 6.67
C HIS A 40 -8.28 24.46 5.98
N ASN A 41 -9.53 24.64 6.43
CA ASN A 41 -10.73 23.97 5.91
C ASN A 41 -10.54 22.45 5.73
N VAL A 42 -10.01 21.80 6.76
CA VAL A 42 -9.78 20.34 6.79
C VAL A 42 -10.58 19.70 7.90
N THR A 43 -11.13 18.54 7.59
CA THR A 43 -11.95 17.71 8.48
C THR A 43 -11.08 16.75 9.29
N GLU A 44 -11.64 16.13 10.33
CA GLU A 44 -10.94 15.05 11.06
C GLU A 44 -10.62 13.86 10.14
N LEU A 45 -11.51 13.54 9.19
CA LEU A 45 -11.29 12.51 8.17
C LEU A 45 -10.08 12.82 7.28
N ASP A 46 -9.88 14.06 6.86
CA ASP A 46 -8.71 14.47 6.08
C ASP A 46 -7.40 14.22 6.84
N VAL A 47 -7.43 14.39 8.16
CA VAL A 47 -6.28 14.11 9.03
C VAL A 47 -6.09 12.61 9.20
N GLU A 48 -7.15 11.82 9.31
CA GLU A 48 -7.05 10.35 9.40
C GLU A 48 -6.50 9.73 8.11
N PHE A 49 -6.92 10.23 6.94
CA PHE A 49 -6.42 9.74 5.65
C PHE A 49 -4.94 10.02 5.41
N THR A 50 -4.31 10.95 6.14
CA THR A 50 -2.84 11.09 6.09
C THR A 50 -2.08 9.88 6.62
N ASN A 51 -2.74 8.93 7.28
CA ASN A 51 -2.11 7.67 7.69
C ASN A 51 -2.06 6.62 6.57
N ILE A 52 -2.83 6.80 5.50
CA ILE A 52 -2.85 5.86 4.39
C ILE A 52 -1.71 6.19 3.45
N SER A 53 -0.82 5.22 3.27
CA SER A 53 0.28 5.29 2.31
C SER A 53 0.06 4.28 1.20
N GLU A 54 0.81 4.45 0.11
CA GLU A 54 0.87 3.49 -0.99
C GLU A 54 2.30 3.05 -1.22
N ALA A 55 2.48 1.80 -1.64
CA ALA A 55 3.75 1.29 -2.14
C ALA A 55 3.53 0.29 -3.27
N SER A 56 4.27 0.46 -4.37
CA SER A 56 4.20 -0.43 -5.53
C SER A 56 5.34 -1.46 -5.52
N SER A 57 5.03 -2.68 -5.98
CA SER A 57 6.01 -3.71 -6.32
C SER A 57 6.99 -3.22 -7.40
N LYS A 58 8.18 -3.81 -7.48
CA LYS A 58 9.13 -3.60 -8.58
C LYS A 58 8.63 -4.13 -9.93
N GLY A 59 7.62 -4.99 -9.94
CA GLY A 59 6.98 -5.50 -11.15
C GLY A 59 6.29 -6.82 -10.90
N ALA A 60 5.34 -7.18 -11.76
CA ALA A 60 4.71 -8.48 -11.77
C ALA A 60 5.45 -9.46 -12.71
N PRO A 61 5.48 -10.76 -12.40
CA PRO A 61 6.09 -11.78 -13.25
C PRO A 61 5.29 -12.06 -14.54
N ASN A 62 4.07 -11.52 -14.66
CA ASN A 62 3.20 -11.71 -15.82
C ASN A 62 2.65 -10.35 -16.32
N GLN A 63 2.72 -10.17 -17.64
CA GLN A 63 2.28 -8.96 -18.37
C GLN A 63 1.05 -9.23 -19.26
N SER A 64 0.33 -10.31 -19.02
CA SER A 64 -0.94 -10.58 -19.73
C SER A 64 -2.00 -9.60 -19.26
N GLN A 65 -2.94 -9.21 -20.12
CA GLN A 65 -4.02 -8.27 -19.76
C GLN A 65 -4.85 -8.76 -18.57
N THR A 66 -5.15 -10.06 -18.54
CA THR A 66 -5.75 -10.72 -17.37
C THR A 66 -4.66 -11.40 -16.56
N PRO A 67 -4.46 -11.04 -15.28
CA PRO A 67 -3.45 -11.69 -14.44
C PRO A 67 -3.86 -13.15 -14.18
N PRO A 68 -2.89 -14.09 -14.16
CA PRO A 68 -3.19 -15.49 -13.87
C PRO A 68 -3.65 -15.67 -12.41
N LYS A 69 -4.53 -16.64 -12.17
CA LYS A 69 -5.16 -16.86 -10.84
C LYS A 69 -4.15 -17.01 -9.71
N TYR A 70 -3.03 -17.70 -9.94
CA TYR A 70 -2.00 -17.88 -8.92
C TYR A 70 -1.41 -16.54 -8.43
N LEU A 71 -1.30 -15.55 -9.34
CA LEU A 71 -0.79 -14.23 -9.00
C LEU A 71 -1.80 -13.46 -8.15
N VAL A 72 -3.09 -13.57 -8.50
CA VAL A 72 -4.19 -12.98 -7.73
C VAL A 72 -4.25 -13.59 -6.32
N TYR A 73 -4.10 -14.91 -6.20
CA TYR A 73 -4.07 -15.58 -4.89
C TYR A 73 -2.87 -15.16 -4.04
N LEU A 74 -1.68 -15.01 -4.64
CA LEU A 74 -0.53 -14.48 -3.91
C LEU A 74 -0.81 -13.08 -3.34
N VAL A 75 -1.37 -12.18 -4.15
CA VAL A 75 -1.73 -10.82 -3.69
C VAL A 75 -2.75 -10.88 -2.56
N GLU A 76 -3.76 -11.75 -2.66
CA GLU A 76 -4.79 -11.91 -1.63
C GLU A 76 -4.22 -12.44 -0.30
N VAL A 77 -3.29 -13.40 -0.33
CA VAL A 77 -2.59 -13.88 0.87
C VAL A 77 -1.81 -12.75 1.53
N ILE A 78 -1.08 -11.96 0.74
CA ILE A 78 -0.29 -10.82 1.24
C ILE A 78 -1.22 -9.76 1.85
N LYS A 79 -2.33 -9.42 1.18
CA LYS A 79 -3.33 -8.48 1.71
C LYS A 79 -3.83 -8.89 3.09
N ARG A 80 -4.17 -10.17 3.25
CA ARG A 80 -4.66 -10.73 4.52
C ARG A 80 -3.57 -10.75 5.59
N ALA A 81 -2.35 -11.16 5.25
CA ALA A 81 -1.25 -11.28 6.20
C ALA A 81 -0.81 -9.93 6.76
N PHE A 82 -0.78 -8.88 5.93
CA PHE A 82 -0.32 -7.54 6.33
C PHE A 82 -1.45 -6.55 6.65
N GLY A 83 -2.71 -6.95 6.47
CA GLY A 83 -3.87 -6.08 6.69
C GLY A 83 -3.86 -4.84 5.79
N VAL A 84 -3.65 -5.04 4.49
CA VAL A 84 -3.58 -3.99 3.47
C VAL A 84 -4.55 -4.25 2.32
N GLY A 85 -4.89 -3.18 1.59
CA GLY A 85 -5.53 -3.27 0.28
C GLY A 85 -4.49 -3.38 -0.83
N ALA A 86 -4.92 -3.82 -2.02
CA ALA A 86 -4.07 -3.79 -3.20
C ALA A 86 -4.90 -3.67 -4.47
N TYR A 87 -4.30 -3.09 -5.50
CA TYR A 87 -4.83 -3.04 -6.85
C TYR A 87 -3.72 -3.27 -7.88
N PHE A 88 -4.12 -3.66 -9.09
CA PHE A 88 -3.21 -3.85 -10.21
C PHE A 88 -3.14 -2.56 -11.02
N ASP A 89 -1.92 -2.18 -11.40
CA ASP A 89 -1.65 -0.97 -12.17
C ASP A 89 -0.62 -1.27 -13.26
N TRP A 90 -0.55 -0.40 -14.27
CA TRP A 90 0.43 -0.45 -15.35
C TRP A 90 1.33 0.77 -15.25
N ARG A 91 2.64 0.54 -15.10
CA ARG A 91 3.64 1.61 -15.15
C ARG A 91 4.24 1.65 -16.54
N GLU A 92 4.26 2.83 -17.13
CA GLU A 92 4.92 3.07 -18.41
C GLU A 92 6.41 2.75 -18.32
N GLY A 93 6.97 2.34 -19.46
CA GLY A 93 8.40 2.19 -19.61
C GLY A 93 9.13 3.53 -19.50
N LYS A 94 10.41 3.51 -19.13
CA LYS A 94 11.20 4.73 -18.94
C LYS A 94 11.47 5.51 -20.25
N ASN A 95 11.21 4.89 -21.39
CA ASN A 95 11.47 5.41 -22.73
C ASN A 95 10.49 4.78 -23.73
N ILE A 96 10.41 5.38 -24.92
CA ILE A 96 9.43 5.03 -25.97
C ILE A 96 9.54 3.57 -26.47
N TYR A 97 10.68 2.93 -26.20
CA TYR A 97 10.97 1.54 -26.57
C TYR A 97 10.67 0.54 -25.45
N SER A 98 10.41 1.00 -24.22
CA SER A 98 10.12 0.11 -23.09
C SER A 98 8.62 -0.12 -22.99
N SER A 99 8.21 -1.38 -23.11
CA SER A 99 6.81 -1.78 -22.88
C SER A 99 6.36 -1.46 -21.46
N SER A 100 5.08 -1.14 -21.30
CA SER A 100 4.45 -0.98 -19.99
C SER A 100 4.58 -2.26 -19.18
N ARG A 101 4.79 -2.11 -17.87
CA ARG A 101 4.91 -3.23 -16.92
C ARG A 101 3.81 -3.15 -15.88
N ARG A 102 3.18 -4.28 -15.62
CA ARG A 102 2.24 -4.47 -14.52
C ARG A 102 2.98 -4.37 -13.20
N VAL A 103 2.38 -3.63 -12.28
CA VAL A 103 2.76 -3.57 -10.86
C VAL A 103 1.55 -3.86 -10.00
N ILE A 104 1.81 -4.29 -8.77
CA ILE A 104 0.80 -4.37 -7.72
C ILE A 104 1.10 -3.20 -6.79
N THR A 105 0.12 -2.33 -6.58
CA THR A 105 0.21 -1.25 -5.60
C THR A 105 -0.61 -1.65 -4.39
N PHE A 106 0.05 -1.65 -3.24
CA PHE A 106 -0.56 -1.87 -1.95
C PHE A 106 -0.86 -0.52 -1.29
N TYR A 107 -1.95 -0.46 -0.54
CA TYR A 107 -2.33 0.73 0.22
C TYR A 107 -2.86 0.34 1.60
N GLY A 108 -2.69 1.23 2.58
CA GLY A 108 -3.05 0.94 3.96
C GLY A 108 -2.29 1.82 4.94
N PRO A 109 -2.51 1.61 6.25
CA PRO A 109 -1.94 2.48 7.25
C PRO A 109 -0.43 2.29 7.43
N ASP A 110 0.24 3.39 7.75
CA ASP A 110 1.64 3.45 8.18
C ASP A 110 2.61 2.80 7.16
N VAL A 111 3.47 1.88 7.62
CA VAL A 111 4.53 1.23 6.82
C VAL A 111 4.09 -0.09 6.17
N ARG A 112 2.86 -0.55 6.45
CA ARG A 112 2.38 -1.86 6.00
C ARG A 112 2.40 -2.04 4.48
N PRO A 113 2.00 -1.04 3.66
CA PRO A 113 2.07 -1.15 2.20
C PRO A 113 3.48 -1.43 1.69
N GLN A 114 4.49 -0.79 2.29
CA GLN A 114 5.90 -0.96 1.91
C GLN A 114 6.39 -2.39 2.19
N ILE A 115 6.02 -2.92 3.36
CA ILE A 115 6.33 -4.31 3.73
C ILE A 115 5.63 -5.29 2.78
N ALA A 116 4.35 -5.05 2.46
CA ALA A 116 3.59 -5.88 1.54
C ALA A 116 4.17 -5.89 0.12
N ALA A 117 4.56 -4.72 -0.41
CA ALA A 117 5.21 -4.61 -1.72
C ALA A 117 6.54 -5.39 -1.76
N TYR A 118 7.35 -5.28 -0.70
CA TYR A 118 8.60 -6.02 -0.59
C TYR A 118 8.36 -7.54 -0.51
N ALA A 119 7.41 -7.98 0.32
CA ALA A 119 7.04 -9.38 0.44
C ALA A 119 6.58 -9.95 -0.91
N PHE A 120 5.78 -9.19 -1.67
CA PHE A 120 5.38 -9.56 -3.00
C PHE A 120 6.58 -9.74 -3.94
N ASP A 121 7.52 -8.79 -3.99
CA ASP A 121 8.70 -8.87 -4.86
C ASP A 121 9.58 -10.11 -4.59
N VAL A 122 9.60 -10.60 -3.35
CA VAL A 122 10.33 -11.82 -2.96
C VAL A 122 9.51 -13.06 -3.32
N LEU A 123 8.26 -13.15 -2.84
CA LEU A 123 7.42 -14.32 -2.98
C LEU A 123 7.01 -14.58 -4.43
N ALA A 124 6.78 -13.53 -5.23
CA ALA A 124 6.44 -13.69 -6.64
C ALA A 124 7.56 -14.40 -7.41
N ARG A 125 8.83 -14.08 -7.12
CA ARG A 125 9.99 -14.75 -7.73
C ARG A 125 10.09 -16.21 -7.32
N GLN A 126 9.92 -16.51 -6.03
CA GLN A 126 9.94 -17.88 -5.51
C GLN A 126 8.81 -18.72 -6.10
N MET A 127 7.60 -18.17 -6.17
CA MET A 127 6.44 -18.84 -6.76
C MET A 127 6.64 -19.10 -8.26
N THR A 128 7.21 -18.15 -9.01
CA THR A 128 7.53 -18.35 -10.43
C THR A 128 8.57 -19.46 -10.63
N ALA A 129 9.62 -19.50 -9.80
CA ALA A 129 10.63 -20.56 -9.83
C ALA A 129 10.01 -21.94 -9.54
N ALA A 130 9.28 -22.07 -8.43
CA ALA A 130 8.61 -23.32 -8.05
C ALA A 130 7.59 -23.78 -9.11
N ARG A 131 6.84 -22.85 -9.73
CA ARG A 131 5.93 -23.18 -10.83
C ARG A 131 6.67 -23.71 -12.05
N LYS A 132 7.82 -23.12 -12.39
CA LYS A 132 8.65 -23.57 -13.52
C LYS A 132 9.18 -24.99 -13.27
N GLU A 133 9.66 -25.27 -12.07
CA GLU A 133 10.12 -26.61 -11.67
C GLU A 133 8.99 -27.64 -11.72
N PHE A 134 7.82 -27.29 -11.16
CA PHE A 134 6.64 -28.15 -11.21
C PHE A 134 6.27 -28.51 -12.65
N ILE A 135 6.18 -27.52 -13.54
CA ILE A 135 5.84 -27.73 -14.96
C ILE A 135 6.88 -28.61 -15.67
N ALA A 136 8.17 -28.41 -15.38
CA ALA A 136 9.23 -29.22 -15.97
C ALA A 136 9.16 -30.70 -15.55
N GLY A 137 8.64 -30.98 -14.35
CA GLY A 137 8.40 -32.34 -13.85
C GLY A 137 7.11 -32.99 -14.35
N MET A 138 6.26 -32.27 -15.09
CA MET A 138 5.00 -32.82 -15.60
C MET A 138 5.24 -33.80 -16.76
N HIS A 139 4.38 -34.81 -16.85
CA HIS A 139 4.42 -35.78 -17.95
C HIS A 139 4.23 -35.06 -19.31
N ARG A 140 4.94 -35.53 -20.34
CA ARG A 140 4.99 -34.89 -21.68
C ARG A 140 3.62 -34.69 -22.34
N ASN A 141 2.61 -35.44 -21.93
CA ASN A 141 1.24 -35.36 -22.47
C ASN A 141 0.37 -34.31 -21.76
N THR A 142 0.86 -33.66 -20.71
CA THR A 142 0.07 -32.65 -19.99
C THR A 142 0.29 -31.28 -20.64
N LYS A 143 -0.80 -30.62 -21.05
CA LYS A 143 -0.74 -29.30 -21.66
C LYS A 143 -0.23 -28.28 -20.63
N THR A 144 0.83 -27.56 -20.99
CA THR A 144 1.30 -26.41 -20.23
C THR A 144 0.33 -25.24 -20.43
N ALA A 145 -0.26 -24.76 -19.34
CA ALA A 145 -1.18 -23.62 -19.30
C ALA A 145 -0.46 -22.27 -19.16
#